data_AF-A0A2E9HED1-F1
#
_entry.id   AF-A0A2E9HED1-F1
#
_cell.length_a   1.000
_cell.length_b   1.000
_cell.length_c   1.000
_cell.angle_alpha   90.00
_cell.angle_beta   90.00
_cell.angle_gamma   90.00
#
_symmetry.space_group_name_H-M   'P 1'
#
loop_
_entity.id
_entity.type
_entity.pdbx_description
1 polymer ?
#
loop_
_entity_poly.entity_id
_entity_poly.type
_entity_poly.pdbx_seq_one_letter_code
_entity_poly.pdbx_strand_id
1 'polypeptide(L)'
;MSERLNSATVVEKAIVHAELPKARVNTHGFFETQPMGLIEALSADPAERANIRQDVDRTFEMPGMLYGATVALYLGFIAMLGVGFSSPELAIPMAIFAIFIVGLFAAPAAWLRLGRKPQARAKSFGELMRGGIDTHTGRLKGRDAAVQMMILPVLIVAWGSAVLVIAGSVGG
;
A
#
# COMPACT_ATOMS: atom_id res chain seq x y z
N MET A 1 47.42 20.57 12.32
CA MET A 1 46.31 19.86 13.00
C MET A 1 45.54 20.80 13.96
N SER A 2 45.36 22.08 13.62
CA SER A 2 44.73 23.08 14.50
C SER A 2 43.51 23.75 13.85
N GLU A 3 43.43 23.75 12.51
CA GLU A 3 42.34 24.40 11.75
C GLU A 3 41.01 23.63 11.81
N ARG A 4 41.05 22.29 11.89
CA ARG A 4 39.86 21.42 11.92
C ARG A 4 39.05 21.55 13.22
N LEU A 5 39.71 21.91 14.33
CA LEU A 5 39.06 22.09 15.64
C LEU A 5 38.29 23.42 15.72
N ASN A 6 38.75 24.44 14.99
CA ASN A 6 38.08 25.75 14.91
C ASN A 6 36.81 25.67 14.06
N SER A 7 36.81 24.90 12.96
CA SER A 7 35.60 24.73 12.13
C SER A 7 34.48 23.98 12.86
N ALA A 8 34.80 22.98 13.69
CA ALA A 8 33.79 22.23 14.44
C ALA A 8 33.13 23.08 15.55
N THR A 9 33.92 23.90 16.25
CA THR A 9 33.41 24.82 17.27
C THR A 9 32.63 25.99 16.69
N VAL A 10 32.95 26.45 15.48
CA VAL A 10 32.16 27.46 14.75
C VAL A 10 30.82 26.89 14.27
N VAL A 11 30.77 25.63 13.85
CA VAL A 11 29.51 24.96 13.45
C VAL A 11 28.61 24.71 14.66
N GLU A 12 29.17 24.30 15.79
CA GLU A 12 28.41 24.10 17.03
C GLU A 12 27.85 25.42 17.58
N LYS A 13 28.62 26.51 17.54
CA LYS A 13 28.14 27.85 17.95
C LYS A 13 27.07 28.42 17.01
N ALA A 14 27.13 28.08 15.71
CA ALA A 14 26.13 28.50 14.72
C ALA A 14 24.78 27.79 14.90
N ILE A 15 24.77 26.54 15.37
CA ILE A 15 23.53 25.80 15.66
C ILE A 15 22.85 26.34 16.93
N VAL A 16 23.62 26.81 17.91
CA VAL A 16 23.10 27.35 19.18
C VAL A 16 22.59 28.80 19.06
N HIS A 17 22.99 29.56 18.02
CA HIS A 17 22.60 30.97 17.82
C HIS A 17 21.73 31.24 16.59
N ALA A 18 21.26 30.20 15.89
CA ALA A 18 20.20 30.37 14.92
C ALA A 18 18.90 30.70 15.67
N GLU A 19 18.60 32.01 15.81
CA GLU A 19 17.28 32.45 16.22
C GLU A 19 16.26 31.82 15.28
N LEU A 20 15.46 30.90 15.82
CA LEU A 20 14.29 30.37 15.16
C LEU A 20 13.46 31.57 14.67
N PRO A 21 12.96 31.57 13.42
CA PRO A 21 12.03 32.60 12.99
C PRO A 21 10.92 32.65 14.01
N LYS A 22 10.75 33.81 14.67
CA LYS A 22 9.72 34.02 15.67
C LYS A 22 8.38 33.80 14.99
N ALA A 23 7.91 32.55 15.02
CA ALA A 23 6.52 32.23 14.85
C ALA A 23 5.82 33.14 15.86
N ARG A 24 5.02 34.07 15.36
CA ARG A 24 4.08 34.82 16.16
C ARG A 24 3.06 33.82 16.67
N VAL A 25 3.48 33.03 17.66
CA VAL A 25 2.59 32.29 18.54
C VAL A 25 1.88 33.37 19.31
N ASN A 26 0.59 33.55 19.03
CA ASN A 26 -0.30 34.29 19.91
C ASN A 26 -0.38 33.51 21.22
N THR A 27 0.59 33.71 22.10
CA THR A 27 0.71 33.04 23.40
C THR A 27 -0.36 33.48 24.40
N HIS A 28 -1.26 34.39 24.00
CA HIS A 28 -2.38 34.85 24.81
C HIS A 28 -3.71 34.13 24.54
N GLY A 29 -3.76 33.10 23.69
CA GLY A 29 -4.99 32.34 23.45
C GLY A 29 -4.91 30.83 23.77
N PHE A 30 -3.73 30.28 24.03
CA PHE A 30 -3.55 28.83 24.17
C PHE A 30 -3.74 28.29 25.59
N PHE A 31 -3.86 29.20 26.58
CA PHE A 31 -4.02 28.87 28.00
C PHE A 31 -5.32 29.41 28.60
N GLU A 32 -6.27 29.80 27.74
CA GLU A 32 -7.65 30.12 28.14
C GLU A 32 -8.60 28.97 27.79
N THR A 33 -8.12 27.73 27.83
CA THR A 33 -9.01 26.60 28.12
C THR A 33 -9.33 26.67 29.60
N GLN A 34 -10.52 27.17 29.94
CA GLN A 34 -11.16 26.91 31.23
C GLN A 34 -10.84 25.47 31.66
N PRO A 35 -10.37 25.23 32.89
CA PRO A 35 -10.14 23.86 33.33
C PRO A 35 -11.48 23.13 33.28
N MET A 36 -11.64 22.32 32.25
CA MET A 36 -12.77 21.42 32.09
C MET A 36 -12.94 20.70 33.42
N GLY A 37 -14.07 20.90 34.09
CA GLY A 37 -14.27 20.39 35.43
C GLY A 37 -13.99 18.89 35.43
N LEU A 38 -13.39 18.35 36.50
CA LEU A 38 -13.09 16.92 36.62
C LEU A 38 -14.32 16.06 36.28
N ILE A 39 -15.52 16.56 36.60
CA ILE A 39 -16.82 15.96 36.31
C ILE A 39 -17.14 15.95 34.80
N GLU A 40 -16.77 16.99 34.07
CA GLU A 40 -16.93 17.10 32.60
C GLU A 40 -15.88 16.25 31.85
N ALA A 41 -14.69 16.12 32.46
CA ALA A 41 -13.68 15.17 32.02
C ALA A 41 -14.11 13.70 32.19
N LEU A 42 -14.87 13.42 33.25
CA LEU A 42 -15.44 12.10 33.56
C LEU A 42 -16.77 11.82 32.84
N SER A 43 -17.53 12.86 32.45
CA SER A 43 -18.81 12.72 31.75
C SER A 43 -18.67 12.64 30.23
N ALA A 44 -17.54 13.09 29.68
CA ALA A 44 -17.21 12.83 28.29
C ALA A 44 -16.97 11.34 28.11
N ASP A 45 -17.75 10.71 27.23
CA ASP A 45 -17.66 9.28 26.93
C ASP A 45 -16.18 8.91 26.65
N PRO A 46 -15.57 7.98 27.40
CA PRO A 46 -14.20 7.53 27.14
C PRO A 46 -14.00 7.06 25.68
N ALA A 47 -15.07 6.64 25.00
CA ALA A 47 -15.06 6.29 23.58
C ALA A 47 -14.81 7.49 22.65
N GLU A 48 -15.18 8.71 23.07
CA GLU A 48 -15.04 9.94 22.28
C GLU A 48 -13.62 10.53 22.41
N ARG A 49 -12.96 10.35 23.56
CA ARG A 49 -11.58 10.85 23.81
C ARG A 49 -10.47 9.98 23.24
N ALA A 50 -10.73 8.71 22.97
CA ALA A 50 -9.69 7.75 22.61
C ALA A 50 -9.48 7.55 21.09
N ASN A 51 -10.32 8.14 20.24
CA ASN A 51 -10.26 7.87 18.80
C ASN A 51 -9.49 8.95 18.03
N ILE A 52 -8.19 9.09 18.29
CA ILE A 52 -7.28 9.66 17.29
C ILE A 52 -7.14 8.61 16.18
N ARG A 53 -8.20 8.47 15.38
CA ARG A 53 -8.23 7.52 14.27
C ARG A 53 -7.33 8.06 13.19
N GLN A 54 -6.14 7.48 13.09
CA GLN A 54 -5.21 7.79 12.01
C GLN A 54 -5.93 7.54 10.67
N ASP A 55 -5.97 8.55 9.81
CA ASP A 55 -6.41 8.38 8.42
C ASP A 55 -5.31 7.61 7.69
N VAL A 56 -5.32 6.29 7.87
CA VAL A 56 -4.39 5.38 7.21
C VAL A 56 -4.82 5.24 5.75
N ASP A 57 -3.91 5.49 4.81
CA ASP A 57 -4.14 5.11 3.43
C ASP A 57 -4.26 3.59 3.34
N ARG A 58 -5.50 3.12 3.18
CA ARG A 58 -5.81 1.71 3.05
C ARG A 58 -5.67 1.23 1.60
N THR A 59 -5.47 2.15 0.66
CA THR A 59 -5.37 1.84 -0.78
C THR A 59 -3.95 1.49 -1.20
N PHE A 60 -2.97 1.69 -0.31
CA PHE A 60 -1.55 1.40 -0.55
C PHE A 60 -1.01 2.08 -1.82
N GLU A 61 -1.60 3.22 -2.20
CA GLU A 61 -1.38 3.92 -3.46
C GLU A 61 -1.47 3.06 -4.75
N MET A 62 -2.12 1.91 -4.67
CA MET A 62 -2.06 0.90 -5.71
C MET A 62 -3.07 1.16 -6.84
N PRO A 63 -2.65 1.20 -8.12
CA PRO A 63 -3.60 1.36 -9.21
C PRO A 63 -4.52 0.16 -9.35
N GLY A 64 -5.83 0.42 -9.29
CA GLY A 64 -6.86 -0.61 -9.46
C GLY A 64 -6.74 -1.39 -10.78
N MET A 65 -6.14 -0.79 -11.82
CA MET A 65 -5.81 -1.50 -13.06
C MET A 65 -4.81 -2.64 -12.85
N LEU A 66 -3.70 -2.41 -12.13
CA LEU A 66 -2.69 -3.45 -11.87
C LEU A 66 -3.24 -4.54 -10.94
N TYR A 67 -4.07 -4.12 -9.98
CA TYR A 67 -4.80 -5.03 -9.11
C TYR A 67 -5.72 -5.96 -9.92
N GLY A 68 -6.57 -5.39 -10.76
CA GLY A 68 -7.48 -6.16 -11.62
C GLY A 68 -6.75 -7.06 -12.61
N ALA A 69 -5.65 -6.56 -13.22
CA ALA A 69 -4.82 -7.35 -14.13
C ALA A 69 -4.21 -8.58 -13.43
N THR A 70 -3.76 -8.43 -12.19
CA THR A 70 -3.20 -9.52 -11.40
C THR A 70 -4.24 -10.61 -11.14
N VAL A 71 -5.44 -10.22 -10.70
CA VAL A 71 -6.56 -11.15 -10.49
C VAL A 71 -6.92 -11.86 -11.80
N ALA A 72 -7.01 -11.11 -12.90
CA ALA A 72 -7.35 -11.65 -14.21
C ALA A 72 -6.31 -12.67 -14.70
N LEU A 73 -5.01 -12.42 -14.52
CA LEU A 73 -3.97 -13.37 -14.89
C LEU A 73 -3.97 -14.63 -14.02
N TYR A 74 -4.21 -14.51 -12.72
CA TYR A 74 -4.33 -15.69 -11.85
C TYR A 74 -5.53 -16.55 -12.22
N LEU A 75 -6.70 -15.95 -12.43
CA LEU A 75 -7.89 -16.68 -12.86
C LEU A 75 -7.73 -17.23 -14.28
N GLY A 76 -7.11 -16.46 -15.17
CA GLY A 76 -6.78 -16.88 -16.53
C GLY A 76 -5.85 -18.09 -16.54
N PHE A 77 -4.86 -18.13 -15.65
CA PHE A 77 -3.98 -19.29 -15.46
C PHE A 77 -4.76 -20.53 -15.00
N ILE A 78 -5.64 -20.41 -14.00
CA ILE A 78 -6.49 -21.53 -13.55
C ILE A 78 -7.41 -22.01 -14.68
N ALA A 79 -8.05 -21.10 -15.41
CA ALA A 79 -8.90 -21.43 -16.54
C ALA A 79 -8.11 -22.13 -17.65
N MET A 80 -6.91 -21.64 -17.96
CA MET A 80 -6.00 -22.22 -18.95
C MET A 80 -5.62 -23.66 -18.60
N LEU A 81 -5.23 -23.93 -17.35
CA LEU A 81 -4.94 -25.30 -16.90
C LEU A 81 -6.19 -26.19 -16.91
N GLY A 82 -7.33 -25.66 -16.48
CA GLY A 82 -8.59 -26.38 -16.46
C GLY A 82 -9.01 -26.84 -17.87
N VAL A 83 -8.93 -25.94 -18.86
CA VAL A 83 -9.22 -26.27 -20.26
C VAL A 83 -8.14 -27.20 -20.84
N GLY A 84 -6.87 -26.92 -20.59
CA GLY A 84 -5.76 -27.66 -21.18
C GLY A 84 -5.67 -29.12 -20.75
N PHE A 85 -5.93 -29.42 -19.48
CA PHE A 85 -5.89 -30.80 -18.96
C PHE A 85 -7.26 -31.48 -18.92
N SER A 86 -8.34 -30.74 -18.65
CA SER A 86 -9.74 -31.22 -18.67
C SER A 86 -10.00 -32.55 -17.94
N SER A 87 -9.21 -32.91 -16.92
CA SER A 87 -9.42 -34.14 -16.14
C SER A 87 -10.39 -33.91 -14.96
N PRO A 88 -11.39 -34.80 -14.75
CA PRO A 88 -12.32 -34.71 -13.63
C PRO A 88 -11.66 -34.66 -12.25
N GLU A 89 -10.52 -35.34 -12.08
CA GLU A 89 -9.81 -35.39 -10.80
C GLU A 89 -9.15 -34.07 -10.39
N LEU A 90 -8.93 -33.17 -11.35
CA LEU A 90 -8.40 -31.83 -11.10
C LEU A 90 -9.48 -30.79 -10.83
N ALA A 91 -10.76 -31.12 -11.05
CA ALA A 91 -11.85 -30.16 -10.94
C ALA A 91 -11.97 -29.56 -9.52
N ILE A 92 -11.85 -30.40 -8.48
CA ILE A 92 -11.93 -29.95 -7.09
C ILE A 92 -10.77 -29.00 -6.75
N PRO A 93 -9.48 -29.36 -6.97
CA PRO A 93 -8.36 -28.42 -6.79
C PRO A 93 -8.51 -27.10 -7.55
N MET A 94 -8.95 -27.14 -8.82
CA MET A 94 -9.11 -25.93 -9.63
C MET A 94 -10.19 -25.00 -9.05
N ALA A 95 -11.33 -25.56 -8.63
CA ALA A 95 -12.39 -24.79 -7.98
C ALA A 95 -11.90 -24.16 -6.66
N ILE A 96 -11.18 -24.93 -5.84
CA ILE A 96 -10.61 -24.44 -4.59
C ILE A 96 -9.66 -23.26 -4.85
N PHE A 97 -8.72 -23.38 -5.79
CA PHE A 97 -7.80 -22.29 -6.13
C PHE A 97 -8.54 -21.06 -6.66
N ALA A 98 -9.53 -21.24 -7.55
CA ALA A 98 -10.31 -20.13 -8.06
C ALA A 98 -11.05 -19.39 -6.92
N ILE A 99 -11.69 -20.11 -6.01
CA ILE A 99 -12.38 -19.54 -4.85
C ILE A 99 -11.40 -18.80 -3.94
N PHE A 100 -10.23 -19.38 -3.65
CA PHE A 100 -9.22 -18.72 -2.82
C PHE A 100 -8.66 -17.46 -3.48
N ILE A 101 -8.39 -17.48 -4.79
CA ILE A 101 -7.94 -16.30 -5.52
C ILE A 101 -9.01 -15.21 -5.43
N VAL A 102 -10.27 -15.52 -5.72
CA VAL A 102 -11.36 -14.54 -5.62
C VAL A 102 -11.49 -14.04 -4.18
N GLY A 103 -11.49 -14.91 -3.18
CA GLY A 103 -11.64 -14.54 -1.78
C GLY A 103 -10.49 -13.68 -1.26
N LEU A 104 -9.25 -14.07 -1.53
CA LEU A 104 -8.04 -13.37 -1.08
C LEU A 104 -7.92 -11.97 -1.68
N PHE A 105 -8.49 -11.73 -2.86
CA PHE A 105 -8.50 -10.41 -3.48
C PHE A 105 -9.79 -9.65 -3.12
N ALA A 106 -10.97 -10.26 -3.25
CA ALA A 106 -12.23 -9.60 -2.98
C ALA A 106 -12.37 -9.14 -1.52
N ALA A 107 -11.89 -9.90 -0.54
CA ALA A 107 -12.03 -9.53 0.87
C ALA A 107 -11.26 -8.24 1.23
N PRO A 108 -9.95 -8.09 0.92
CA PRO A 108 -9.26 -6.81 1.07
C PRO A 108 -9.94 -5.67 0.31
N ALA A 109 -10.37 -5.89 -0.94
CA ALA A 109 -11.04 -4.87 -1.73
C ALA A 109 -12.38 -4.43 -1.11
N ALA A 110 -13.14 -5.36 -0.54
CA ALA A 110 -14.36 -5.08 0.21
C ALA A 110 -14.08 -4.29 1.49
N TRP A 111 -12.98 -4.60 2.18
CA TRP A 111 -12.56 -3.86 3.38
C TRP A 111 -12.30 -2.37 3.08
N LEU A 112 -11.72 -2.06 1.92
CA LEU A 112 -11.52 -0.66 1.49
C LEU A 112 -12.83 0.12 1.34
N ARG A 113 -13.93 -0.59 1.08
CA ARG A 113 -15.27 -0.01 0.93
C ARG A 113 -16.00 0.12 2.27
N LEU A 114 -15.52 -0.54 3.33
CA LEU A 114 -16.08 -0.48 4.67
C LEU A 114 -15.54 0.73 5.44
N GLY A 115 -16.44 1.54 6.01
CA GLY A 115 -16.13 2.71 6.83
C GLY A 115 -16.29 4.06 6.11
N ARG A 116 -15.85 5.14 6.77
CA ARG A 116 -15.82 6.49 6.17
C ARG A 116 -14.88 6.50 4.96
N LYS A 117 -15.30 7.20 3.90
CA LYS A 117 -14.50 7.43 2.68
C LYS A 117 -13.11 7.95 3.09
N PRO A 118 -12.02 7.20 2.85
CA PRO A 118 -10.67 7.66 3.13
C PRO A 118 -10.39 8.94 2.34
N GLN A 119 -9.61 9.89 2.88
CA GLN A 119 -9.11 11.01 2.07
C GLN A 119 -8.05 10.54 1.06
N ALA A 120 -7.35 9.46 1.40
CA ALA A 120 -6.39 8.80 0.52
C ALA A 120 -7.09 8.03 -0.62
N ARG A 121 -6.57 8.18 -1.85
CA ARG A 121 -7.12 7.60 -3.07
C ARG A 121 -6.06 6.73 -3.76
N ALA A 122 -6.49 5.60 -4.35
CA ALA A 122 -5.68 4.87 -5.31
C ALA A 122 -5.10 5.80 -6.39
N LYS A 123 -3.78 5.73 -6.62
CA LYS A 123 -3.19 6.36 -7.80
C LYS A 123 -3.79 5.74 -9.05
N SER A 124 -4.10 6.57 -10.04
CA SER A 124 -4.34 6.06 -11.39
C SER A 124 -3.05 5.46 -11.96
N PHE A 125 -3.18 4.60 -12.97
CA PHE A 125 -2.02 4.02 -13.64
C PHE A 125 -1.09 5.11 -14.21
N GLY A 126 -1.64 6.18 -14.80
CA GLY A 126 -0.86 7.30 -15.32
C GLY A 126 -0.19 8.15 -14.24
N GLU A 127 -0.78 8.30 -13.06
CA GLU A 127 -0.13 8.93 -11.90
C GLU A 127 0.98 8.06 -11.34
N LEU A 128 0.79 6.75 -11.27
CA LEU A 128 1.85 5.82 -10.90
C LEU A 128 3.04 5.95 -11.86
N MET A 129 2.80 5.88 -13.17
CA MET A 129 3.88 5.92 -14.18
C MET A 129 4.68 7.22 -14.15
N ARG A 130 4.04 8.36 -13.88
CA ARG A 130 4.70 9.67 -13.79
C ARG A 130 5.34 9.92 -12.43
N GLY A 131 4.65 9.53 -11.36
CA GLY A 131 5.03 9.86 -9.99
C GLY A 131 5.98 8.84 -9.36
N GLY A 132 5.69 7.55 -9.49
CA GLY A 132 6.31 6.48 -8.70
C GLY A 132 5.63 6.21 -7.36
N ILE A 133 6.24 5.35 -6.54
CA ILE A 133 5.79 4.94 -5.19
C ILE A 133 6.89 5.22 -4.17
N ASP A 134 6.50 5.76 -3.02
CA ASP A 134 7.41 5.95 -1.90
C ASP A 134 7.45 4.65 -1.10
N THR A 135 8.62 4.02 -1.06
CA THR A 135 8.85 2.81 -0.28
C THR A 135 9.69 3.14 0.93
N HIS A 136 9.72 2.24 1.92
CA HIS A 136 10.55 2.42 3.11
C HIS A 136 12.05 2.58 2.78
N THR A 137 12.51 2.06 1.63
CA THR A 137 13.90 2.15 1.17
C THR A 137 14.17 3.31 0.20
N GLY A 138 13.17 4.15 -0.10
CA GLY A 138 13.28 5.30 -1.00
C GLY A 138 12.23 5.30 -2.12
N ARG A 139 12.37 6.21 -3.08
CA ARG A 139 11.42 6.36 -4.19
C ARG A 139 11.66 5.29 -5.26
N LEU A 140 10.63 4.52 -5.60
CA LEU A 140 10.65 3.58 -6.71
C LEU A 140 9.91 4.17 -7.92
N LYS A 141 10.48 4.01 -9.12
CA LYS A 141 9.82 4.42 -10.38
C LYS A 141 8.56 3.58 -10.59
N GLY A 142 7.49 4.22 -11.09
CA GLY A 142 6.19 3.55 -11.26
C GLY A 142 6.24 2.33 -12.17
N ARG A 143 7.06 2.38 -13.23
CA ARG A 143 7.27 1.24 -14.12
C ARG A 143 7.90 0.05 -13.40
N ASP A 144 8.94 0.29 -12.61
CA ASP A 144 9.69 -0.77 -11.94
C ASP A 144 8.80 -1.42 -10.85
N ALA A 145 8.00 -0.62 -10.15
CA ALA A 145 6.96 -1.10 -9.23
C ALA A 145 5.91 -1.98 -9.95
N ALA A 146 5.42 -1.53 -11.10
CA ALA A 146 4.43 -2.30 -11.88
C ALA A 146 5.02 -3.62 -12.41
N VAL A 147 6.26 -3.61 -12.89
CA VAL A 147 6.96 -4.82 -13.34
C VAL A 147 7.13 -5.80 -12.19
N GLN A 148 7.59 -5.33 -11.02
CA GLN A 148 7.75 -6.18 -9.84
C GLN A 148 6.43 -6.85 -9.43
N MET A 149 5.32 -6.12 -9.50
CA MET A 149 4.02 -6.68 -9.18
C MET A 149 3.56 -7.72 -10.22
N MET A 150 3.78 -7.43 -11.51
CA MET A 150 3.31 -8.26 -12.62
C MET A 150 4.24 -9.44 -12.93
N ILE A 151 5.45 -9.49 -12.36
CA ILE A 151 6.44 -10.52 -12.69
C ILE A 151 5.90 -11.92 -12.42
N LEU A 152 5.34 -12.16 -11.23
CA LEU A 152 4.82 -13.47 -10.86
C LEU A 152 3.59 -13.86 -11.70
N PRO A 153 2.52 -13.03 -11.80
CA PRO A 153 1.35 -13.34 -12.62
C PRO A 153 1.67 -13.63 -14.09
N VAL A 154 2.58 -12.86 -14.70
CA VAL A 154 2.96 -13.07 -16.10
C VAL A 154 3.80 -14.34 -16.26
N LEU A 155 4.76 -14.58 -15.36
CA LEU A 155 5.61 -15.76 -15.42
C LEU A 155 4.82 -17.06 -15.30
N ILE A 156 3.83 -17.15 -14.39
CA ILE A 156 3.04 -18.38 -14.26
C ILE A 156 2.19 -18.66 -15.51
N VAL A 157 1.68 -17.62 -16.17
CA VAL A 157 0.89 -17.77 -17.40
C VAL A 157 1.80 -18.23 -18.54
N ALA A 158 2.97 -17.62 -18.69
CA ALA A 158 3.96 -18.04 -19.68
C ALA A 158 4.42 -19.48 -19.43
N TRP A 159 4.67 -19.84 -18.17
CA TRP A 159 5.05 -21.19 -17.77
C TRP A 159 3.93 -22.21 -18.06
N GLY A 160 2.69 -21.93 -17.65
CA GLY A 160 1.56 -22.81 -17.93
C GLY A 160 1.31 -22.98 -19.42
N SER A 161 1.49 -21.91 -20.20
CA SER A 161 1.42 -21.96 -21.67
C SER A 161 2.48 -22.91 -22.24
N ALA A 162 3.73 -22.83 -21.76
CA ALA A 162 4.80 -23.72 -22.18
C ALA A 162 4.49 -25.19 -21.84
N VAL A 163 3.98 -25.47 -20.63
CA VAL A 163 3.55 -26.81 -20.21
C VAL A 163 2.47 -27.36 -21.15
N LEU A 164 1.45 -26.56 -21.48
CA LEU A 164 0.38 -26.99 -22.38
C LEU A 164 0.86 -27.22 -23.82
N VAL A 165 1.77 -26.40 -24.32
CA VAL A 165 2.39 -26.61 -25.64
C VAL A 165 3.15 -27.93 -25.67
N ILE A 166 3.96 -28.21 -24.63
CA ILE A 166 4.71 -29.47 -24.53
C ILE A 166 3.74 -30.66 -24.44
N ALA A 167 2.74 -30.59 -23.56
CA ALA A 167 1.75 -31.64 -23.38
C ALA A 167 0.98 -31.92 -24.69
N GLY A 168 0.55 -30.87 -25.40
CA GLY A 168 -0.12 -31.00 -26.69
C GLY A 168 0.79 -31.52 -27.81
N SER A 169 2.09 -31.27 -27.74
CA SER A 169 3.06 -31.74 -28.75
C SER A 169 3.49 -33.19 -28.54
N VAL A 170 3.43 -33.71 -27.30
CA VAL A 170 3.85 -35.08 -26.95
C VAL A 170 2.65 -36.03 -26.83
N GLY A 171 1.50 -35.53 -26.37
CA GLY A 171 0.29 -36.33 -26.19
C GLY A 171 -0.67 -36.37 -27.38
N GLY A 172 -0.35 -35.63 -28.46
CA GLY A 172 -1.09 -35.62 -29.73
C GLY A 172 -0.61 -36.66 -30.72
#